data_AF-A0ABD3UMH0-F1
#
_entry.id   AF-A0ABD3UMH0-F1
#
_cell.length_a   1.000
_cell.length_b   1.000
_cell.length_c   1.000
_cell.angle_alpha   90.00
_cell.angle_beta   90.00
_cell.angle_gamma   90.00
#
_symmetry.space_group_name_H-M   'P 1'
#
loop_
_entity.id
_entity.type
_entity.pdbx_description
1 polymer ?
#
loop_
_entity_poly.entity_id
_entity_poly.type
_entity_poly.pdbx_seq_one_letter_code
_entity_poly.pdbx_strand_id
1 'polypeptide(L)'
;MWLRRTKSRVQIHSAPSPKFACSSFKDIHSLLSDEEPGGAASASSSHTLDSPRKPPIFHRIRSVNSLLRLQGNDSETEPEPEIRIPGTEQTVVIFFTSLGIVRRTFEDCKTVRTILRAFRVSIDERDLSMDSRFMNELQRIMNQPEKSKLTLPRVFIGGRYVGGAEEVRRLHESGELKKYIKGLPAAQAGTCEACGGYRFILCGECNGSHKCYKDKCGFRSCTSCNENGLVKCPSCSCAPF
;
A
#
# COMPACT_ATOMS: atom_id res chain seq x y z
N MET A 1 25.31 -50.86 -4.64
CA MET A 1 26.66 -50.30 -4.91
C MET A 1 26.61 -48.79 -4.69
N TRP A 2 27.23 -48.29 -3.63
CA TRP A 2 27.26 -46.86 -3.30
C TRP A 2 28.61 -46.28 -3.74
N LEU A 3 28.60 -45.23 -4.56
CA LEU A 3 29.82 -44.58 -5.07
C LEU A 3 30.38 -43.60 -4.03
N ARG A 4 31.64 -43.81 -3.62
CA ARG A 4 32.41 -42.95 -2.71
C ARG A 4 32.73 -41.62 -3.38
N ARG A 5 32.37 -40.51 -2.72
CA ARG A 5 32.75 -39.15 -3.10
C ARG A 5 34.18 -38.84 -2.63
N THR A 6 35.09 -38.60 -3.56
CA THR A 6 36.46 -38.16 -3.29
C THR A 6 36.50 -36.67 -2.91
N LYS A 7 37.30 -36.35 -1.88
CA LYS A 7 37.54 -34.96 -1.42
C LYS A 7 38.52 -34.28 -2.38
N SER A 8 38.08 -33.21 -3.04
CA SER A 8 38.97 -32.31 -3.79
C SER A 8 39.61 -31.30 -2.84
N ARG A 9 40.94 -31.16 -2.90
CA ARG A 9 41.74 -30.21 -2.13
C ARG A 9 41.98 -28.99 -3.02
N VAL A 10 41.14 -27.97 -2.88
CA VAL A 10 41.37 -26.66 -3.53
C VAL A 10 41.95 -25.72 -2.49
N GLN A 11 43.13 -25.17 -2.80
CA GLN A 11 43.88 -24.25 -1.96
C GLN A 11 43.30 -22.83 -2.15
N ILE A 12 42.74 -22.24 -1.10
CA ILE A 12 42.19 -20.88 -1.12
C ILE A 12 43.35 -19.91 -0.90
N HIS A 13 43.66 -19.09 -1.90
CA HIS A 13 44.58 -17.96 -1.76
C HIS A 13 43.90 -16.83 -0.96
N SER A 14 44.60 -16.34 0.07
CA SER A 14 44.18 -15.23 0.93
C SER A 14 44.17 -13.91 0.16
N ALA A 15 42.99 -13.31 -0.04
CA ALA A 15 42.85 -11.95 -0.56
C ALA A 15 42.85 -10.92 0.60
N PRO A 16 43.48 -9.74 0.45
CA PRO A 16 43.47 -8.73 1.49
C PRO A 16 42.13 -7.96 1.52
N SER A 17 41.71 -7.59 2.73
CA SER A 17 40.50 -6.82 3.06
C SER A 17 40.48 -5.41 2.46
N PRO A 18 39.31 -4.89 2.03
CA PRO A 18 39.23 -3.55 1.44
C PRO A 18 39.33 -2.47 2.52
N LYS A 19 40.18 -1.46 2.28
CA LYS A 19 40.24 -0.24 3.08
C LYS A 19 39.24 0.77 2.51
N PHE A 20 38.06 0.85 3.10
CA PHE A 20 37.16 1.99 2.90
C PHE A 20 37.40 3.02 4.00
N ALA A 21 37.99 4.16 3.64
CA ALA A 21 38.09 5.34 4.49
C ALA A 21 37.05 6.37 3.99
N CYS A 22 35.93 6.49 4.69
CA CYS A 22 35.01 7.62 4.54
C CYS A 22 35.30 8.59 5.69
N SER A 23 35.83 9.77 5.37
CA SER A 23 36.02 10.88 6.30
C SER A 23 35.11 12.01 5.86
N SER A 24 33.89 12.08 6.40
CA SER A 24 33.10 13.31 6.40
C SER A 24 32.06 13.27 7.51
N PHE A 25 32.51 13.50 8.74
CA PHE A 25 31.67 14.02 9.83
C PHE A 25 32.60 14.60 10.90
N LYS A 26 33.13 15.78 10.62
CA LYS A 26 33.73 16.67 11.61
C LYS A 26 33.17 18.04 11.30
N ASP A 27 32.04 18.38 11.93
CA ASP A 27 31.61 19.76 12.20
C ASP A 27 30.24 19.88 12.89
N ILE A 28 29.69 18.82 13.50
CA ILE A 28 28.56 18.99 14.44
C ILE A 28 29.02 19.59 15.78
N HIS A 29 30.27 19.36 16.19
CA HIS A 29 30.79 19.87 17.46
C HIS A 29 31.12 21.37 17.47
N SER A 30 30.96 22.08 16.34
CA SER A 30 31.08 23.55 16.28
C SER A 30 29.72 24.26 16.49
N LEU A 31 28.61 23.50 16.55
CA LEU A 31 27.25 24.05 16.66
C LEU A 31 26.63 23.95 18.07
N LEU A 32 27.37 23.44 19.06
CA LEU A 32 26.87 23.22 20.43
C LEU A 32 27.80 23.76 21.53
N SER A 33 28.60 24.79 21.23
CA SER A 33 29.33 25.50 22.28
C SER A 33 28.59 26.81 22.59
N ASP A 34 27.80 26.76 23.66
CA ASP A 34 27.14 27.91 24.27
C ASP A 34 28.17 28.98 24.67
N GLU A 35 27.86 30.24 24.40
CA GLU A 35 28.65 31.41 24.82
C GLU A 35 28.46 31.71 26.32
N GLU A 36 29.42 32.50 26.85
CA GLU A 36 29.48 33.28 28.10
C GLU A 36 30.44 32.77 29.21
N PRO A 37 31.05 33.66 30.03
CA PRO A 37 31.99 34.72 29.65
C PRO A 37 33.26 34.77 30.55
N GLY A 38 34.34 35.40 30.05
CA GLY A 38 35.31 36.11 30.90
C GLY A 38 36.78 35.64 30.88
N GLY A 39 37.69 36.63 30.87
CA GLY A 39 38.95 36.54 31.63
C GLY A 39 40.27 36.39 30.85
N ALA A 40 40.84 37.54 30.45
CA ALA A 40 42.24 37.95 30.57
C ALA A 40 43.42 37.09 29.99
N ALA A 41 44.16 37.78 29.10
CA ALA A 41 45.62 37.98 29.09
C ALA A 41 46.58 37.06 28.30
N SER A 42 47.40 37.75 27.49
CA SER A 42 48.82 37.50 27.08
C SER A 42 49.13 36.29 26.18
N ALA A 43 50.08 36.30 25.24
CA ALA A 43 50.91 37.30 24.54
C ALA A 43 51.67 36.55 23.42
N SER A 44 52.19 37.28 22.41
CA SER A 44 53.29 36.93 21.47
C SER A 44 53.08 35.76 20.47
N SER A 45 53.48 35.78 19.18
CA SER A 45 54.24 36.72 18.35
C SER A 45 54.26 36.24 16.87
N SER A 46 54.07 37.16 15.91
CA SER A 46 54.80 37.32 14.61
C SER A 46 54.73 36.20 13.53
N HIS A 47 54.37 36.38 12.24
CA HIS A 47 54.72 37.39 11.19
C HIS A 47 53.75 37.26 9.97
N THR A 48 53.04 38.33 9.52
CA THR A 48 53.20 39.14 8.26
C THR A 48 53.13 38.36 6.91
N LEU A 49 52.37 38.66 5.85
CA LEU A 49 51.58 39.80 5.33
C LEU A 49 50.53 39.27 4.32
N ASP A 50 49.32 39.84 4.24
CA ASP A 50 48.90 40.68 3.10
C ASP A 50 47.51 41.31 3.36
N SER A 51 47.33 42.56 2.93
CA SER A 51 46.15 43.42 3.08
C SER A 51 45.77 43.86 1.65
N PRO A 52 44.49 44.08 1.21
CA PRO A 52 43.67 45.12 1.83
C PRO A 52 42.14 45.09 1.64
N ARG A 53 41.49 46.03 2.35
CA ARG A 53 40.22 46.73 2.05
C ARG A 53 38.90 45.97 2.23
N LYS A 54 38.25 46.25 3.37
CA LYS A 54 36.79 46.25 3.49
C LYS A 54 36.19 47.43 2.70
N PRO A 55 35.09 47.25 1.96
CA PRO A 55 34.14 48.33 1.73
C PRO A 55 33.04 48.28 2.81
N PRO A 56 32.57 49.45 3.32
CA PRO A 56 31.43 49.54 4.21
C PRO A 56 30.17 49.84 3.39
N ILE A 57 29.12 49.01 3.40
CA ILE A 57 27.84 49.41 2.78
C ILE A 57 26.63 49.01 3.63
N PHE A 58 26.12 50.06 4.27
CA PHE A 58 24.82 50.39 4.82
C PHE A 58 23.58 49.54 4.49
N HIS A 59 22.76 49.39 5.54
CA HIS A 59 21.29 49.40 5.60
C HIS A 59 20.52 49.64 4.28
N ARG A 60 19.56 48.75 3.99
CA ARG A 60 18.12 49.11 3.97
C ARG A 60 17.24 47.90 3.72
N ILE A 61 16.43 47.59 4.73
CA ILE A 61 15.22 46.78 4.60
C ILE A 61 14.32 47.48 3.59
N ARG A 62 14.10 46.85 2.43
CA ARG A 62 13.09 47.27 1.47
C ARG A 62 11.80 46.51 1.78
N SER A 63 11.04 47.02 2.74
CA SER A 63 9.60 46.76 2.77
C SER A 63 9.00 47.41 1.53
N VAL A 64 8.51 46.58 0.62
CA VAL A 64 7.59 46.98 -0.45
C VAL A 64 6.31 46.19 -0.23
N ASN A 65 5.32 46.86 0.35
CA ASN A 65 3.92 46.50 0.24
C ASN A 65 3.55 46.45 -1.25
N SER A 66 2.90 45.38 -1.70
CA SER A 66 1.76 45.52 -2.62
C SER A 66 1.10 44.15 -2.86
N LEU A 67 0.03 43.90 -2.11
CA LEU A 67 -1.30 43.66 -2.68
C LEU A 67 -1.29 42.98 -4.07
N LEU A 68 -1.09 41.66 -4.09
CA LEU A 68 -1.50 40.81 -5.20
C LEU A 68 -2.51 39.79 -4.68
N ARG A 69 -3.77 40.22 -4.79
CA ARG A 69 -4.97 39.43 -5.07
C ARG A 69 -5.03 38.07 -4.36
N LEU A 70 -5.76 38.07 -3.25
CA LEU A 70 -6.70 37.00 -2.95
C LEU A 70 -7.66 36.83 -4.13
N GLN A 71 -7.22 36.13 -5.17
CA GLN A 71 -8.10 35.27 -5.94
C GLN A 71 -7.83 33.88 -5.40
N GLY A 72 -8.51 33.57 -4.29
CA GLY A 72 -8.98 32.20 -4.16
C GLY A 72 -9.84 31.97 -5.39
N ASN A 73 -9.25 31.36 -6.41
CA ASN A 73 -10.04 30.48 -7.24
C ASN A 73 -10.57 29.45 -6.25
N ASP A 74 -11.79 29.68 -5.79
CA ASP A 74 -12.74 28.59 -5.62
C ASP A 74 -12.87 28.01 -7.03
N SER A 75 -11.87 27.21 -7.42
CA SER A 75 -12.07 26.25 -8.47
C SER A 75 -13.10 25.32 -7.86
N GLU A 76 -14.37 25.66 -8.09
CA GLU A 76 -15.45 24.69 -8.24
C GLU A 76 -14.88 23.65 -9.19
N THR A 77 -14.23 22.67 -8.58
CA THR A 77 -13.79 21.47 -9.25
C THR A 77 -15.10 20.78 -9.49
N GLU A 78 -15.64 20.99 -10.69
CA GLU A 78 -16.67 20.15 -11.29
C GLU A 78 -16.42 18.72 -10.77
N PRO A 79 -17.34 18.13 -9.99
CA PRO A 79 -17.05 16.89 -9.30
C PRO A 79 -16.74 15.84 -10.37
N GLU A 80 -15.47 15.45 -10.44
CA GLU A 80 -15.01 14.33 -11.22
C GLU A 80 -15.95 13.16 -10.92
N PRO A 81 -16.47 12.45 -11.95
CA PRO A 81 -17.55 11.49 -11.75
C PRO A 81 -17.15 10.49 -10.66
N GLU A 82 -17.79 10.60 -9.49
CA GLU A 82 -17.43 9.78 -8.34
C GLU A 82 -17.71 8.32 -8.68
N ILE A 83 -16.64 7.53 -8.80
CA ILE A 83 -16.75 6.10 -9.02
C ILE A 83 -17.44 5.48 -7.80
N ARG A 84 -18.63 4.92 -8.04
CA ARG A 84 -19.51 4.37 -7.00
C ARG A 84 -19.90 2.93 -7.26
N ILE A 85 -20.11 2.18 -6.18
CA ILE A 85 -20.69 0.83 -6.20
C ILE A 85 -22.05 0.86 -5.49
N PRO A 86 -23.17 0.87 -6.25
CA PRO A 86 -24.51 0.89 -5.67
C PRO A 86 -24.73 -0.29 -4.71
N GLY A 87 -25.40 -0.02 -3.57
CA GLY A 87 -25.76 -1.04 -2.59
C GLY A 87 -24.63 -1.43 -1.62
N THR A 88 -23.49 -0.74 -1.65
CA THR A 88 -22.34 -1.00 -0.74
C THR A 88 -22.06 0.16 0.22
N GLU A 89 -23.07 0.99 0.49
CA GLU A 89 -22.97 2.21 1.30
C GLU A 89 -22.63 1.93 2.77
N GLN A 90 -22.90 0.72 3.25
CA GLN A 90 -22.67 0.29 4.64
C GLN A 90 -21.53 -0.72 4.77
N THR A 91 -20.61 -0.82 3.81
CA THR A 91 -19.47 -1.74 3.91
C THR A 91 -18.22 -1.17 3.28
N VAL A 92 -17.06 -1.67 3.71
CA VAL A 92 -15.82 -1.52 2.96
C VAL A 92 -15.79 -2.62 1.90
N VAL A 93 -15.46 -2.30 0.65
CA VAL A 93 -15.24 -3.28 -0.41
C VAL A 93 -13.77 -3.22 -0.82
N ILE A 94 -13.10 -4.37 -0.86
CA ILE A 94 -11.74 -4.47 -1.35
C ILE A 94 -11.66 -5.50 -2.48
N PHE A 95 -11.20 -5.04 -3.64
CA PHE A 95 -10.76 -5.92 -4.72
C PHE A 95 -9.26 -6.17 -4.57
N PHE A 96 -8.88 -7.43 -4.46
CA PHE A 96 -7.50 -7.83 -4.26
C PHE A 96 -7.25 -9.18 -4.95
N THR A 97 -6.01 -9.63 -4.96
CA THR A 97 -5.66 -11.01 -5.32
C THR A 97 -4.90 -11.66 -4.17
N SER A 98 -5.21 -12.90 -3.84
CA SER A 98 -4.40 -13.70 -2.92
C SER A 98 -3.23 -14.40 -3.61
N LEU A 99 -3.15 -14.35 -4.95
CA LEU A 99 -2.06 -14.96 -5.71
C LEU A 99 -0.76 -14.18 -5.51
N GLY A 100 0.31 -14.91 -5.19
CA GLY A 100 1.65 -14.36 -4.95
C GLY A 100 2.52 -14.17 -6.20
N ILE A 101 1.95 -14.16 -7.41
CA ILE A 101 2.71 -14.16 -8.67
C ILE A 101 3.59 -12.89 -8.77
N VAL A 102 3.01 -11.73 -8.46
CA VAL A 102 3.73 -10.46 -8.41
C VAL A 102 3.90 -10.05 -6.95
N ARG A 103 5.13 -10.19 -6.43
CA ARG A 103 5.44 -9.97 -5.00
C ARG A 103 4.92 -8.63 -4.48
N ARG A 104 5.22 -7.54 -5.20
CA ARG A 104 4.78 -6.20 -4.84
C ARG A 104 3.25 -6.10 -4.70
N THR A 105 2.51 -6.60 -5.69
CA THR A 105 1.04 -6.60 -5.66
C THR A 105 0.49 -7.44 -4.52
N PHE A 106 1.09 -8.60 -4.24
CA PHE A 106 0.69 -9.45 -3.12
C PHE A 106 0.92 -8.75 -1.77
N GLU A 107 2.08 -8.13 -1.58
CA GLU A 107 2.42 -7.37 -0.38
C GLU A 107 1.50 -6.16 -0.17
N ASP A 108 1.23 -5.41 -1.25
CA ASP A 108 0.28 -4.29 -1.24
C ASP A 108 -1.13 -4.75 -0.83
N CYS A 109 -1.62 -5.83 -1.44
CA CYS A 109 -2.93 -6.41 -1.11
C CYS A 109 -2.99 -6.89 0.36
N LYS A 110 -1.95 -7.59 0.82
CA LYS A 110 -1.86 -8.09 2.21
C LYS A 110 -1.83 -6.95 3.22
N THR A 111 -1.06 -5.90 2.94
CA THR A 111 -0.93 -4.73 3.81
C THR A 111 -2.25 -4.01 3.95
N VAL A 112 -2.90 -3.68 2.83
CA VAL A 112 -4.21 -2.99 2.84
C VAL A 112 -5.28 -3.83 3.55
N ARG A 113 -5.34 -5.15 3.30
CA ARG A 113 -6.27 -6.04 4.03
C ARG A 113 -6.03 -5.98 5.54
N THR A 114 -4.77 -5.98 5.97
CA THR A 114 -4.40 -5.92 7.39
C THR A 114 -4.84 -4.60 8.02
N ILE A 115 -4.58 -3.48 7.34
CA ILE A 115 -5.01 -2.14 7.77
C ILE A 115 -6.53 -2.10 7.94
N LEU A 116 -7.29 -2.49 6.92
CA LEU A 116 -8.75 -2.42 6.95
C LEU A 116 -9.34 -3.32 8.05
N ARG A 117 -8.84 -4.55 8.20
CA ARG A 117 -9.28 -5.49 9.25
C ARG A 117 -9.02 -4.99 10.67
N ALA A 118 -8.01 -4.15 10.87
CA ALA A 118 -7.71 -3.57 12.18
C ALA A 118 -8.82 -2.64 12.68
N PHE A 119 -9.61 -2.03 11.78
CA PHE A 119 -10.73 -1.16 12.14
C PHE A 119 -11.98 -1.93 12.60
N ARG A 120 -12.01 -3.27 12.48
CA ARG A 120 -13.12 -4.13 12.92
C ARG A 120 -14.49 -3.72 12.36
N VAL A 121 -14.52 -3.26 11.12
CA VAL A 121 -15.76 -2.97 10.38
C VAL A 121 -16.09 -4.06 9.37
N SER A 122 -17.34 -4.12 8.90
CA SER A 122 -17.74 -5.04 7.84
C SER A 122 -16.93 -4.80 6.57
N ILE A 123 -16.30 -5.86 6.06
CA ILE A 123 -15.47 -5.83 4.84
C ILE A 123 -15.96 -6.91 3.88
N ASP A 124 -16.31 -6.47 2.68
CA ASP A 124 -16.62 -7.27 1.50
C ASP A 124 -15.31 -7.54 0.73
N GLU A 125 -14.64 -8.64 1.07
CA GLU A 125 -13.39 -9.07 0.43
C GLU A 125 -13.66 -9.77 -0.91
N ARG A 126 -13.26 -9.15 -2.01
CA ARG A 126 -13.42 -9.67 -3.38
C ARG A 126 -12.08 -10.10 -3.95
N ASP A 127 -11.80 -11.40 -3.83
CA ASP A 127 -10.57 -11.99 -4.36
C ASP A 127 -10.74 -12.33 -5.85
N LEU A 128 -10.01 -11.60 -6.69
CA LEU A 128 -10.04 -11.77 -8.15
C LEU A 128 -9.56 -13.14 -8.62
N SER A 129 -8.80 -13.86 -7.78
CA SER A 129 -8.36 -15.23 -8.10
C SER A 129 -9.43 -16.28 -7.81
N MET A 130 -10.43 -15.96 -6.99
CA MET A 130 -11.46 -16.90 -6.56
C MET A 130 -12.67 -16.92 -7.52
N ASP A 131 -13.03 -15.77 -8.10
CA ASP A 131 -14.13 -15.62 -9.05
C ASP A 131 -13.82 -14.51 -10.08
N SER A 132 -13.71 -14.87 -11.36
CA SER A 132 -13.46 -13.94 -12.47
C SER A 132 -14.52 -12.84 -12.60
N ARG A 133 -15.73 -13.06 -12.08
CA ARG A 133 -16.80 -12.04 -12.09
C ARG A 133 -16.39 -10.77 -11.35
N PHE A 134 -15.54 -10.87 -10.33
CA PHE A 134 -15.04 -9.69 -9.62
C PHE A 134 -14.11 -8.85 -10.50
N MET A 135 -13.34 -9.46 -11.41
CA MET A 135 -12.49 -8.72 -12.33
C MET A 135 -13.36 -7.95 -13.33
N ASN A 136 -14.36 -8.61 -13.90
CA ASN A 136 -15.30 -8.00 -14.84
C ASN A 136 -16.12 -6.89 -14.17
N GLU A 137 -16.47 -7.06 -12.89
CA GLU A 137 -17.11 -6.03 -12.09
C GLU A 137 -16.19 -4.83 -11.85
N LEU A 138 -14.94 -5.06 -11.43
CA LEU A 138 -13.98 -3.99 -11.20
C LEU A 138 -13.67 -3.19 -12.47
N GLN A 139 -13.52 -3.86 -13.62
CA GLN A 139 -13.33 -3.20 -14.92
C GLN A 139 -14.51 -2.32 -15.30
N ARG A 140 -15.74 -2.81 -15.09
CA ARG A 140 -16.97 -2.03 -15.32
C ARG A 140 -17.05 -0.80 -14.43
N ILE A 141 -16.76 -0.94 -13.13
CA ILE A 141 -16.77 0.18 -12.17
C ILE A 141 -15.73 1.23 -12.55
N MET A 142 -14.54 0.80 -12.94
CA MET A 142 -13.43 1.70 -13.28
C MET A 142 -13.52 2.30 -14.69
N ASN A 143 -14.55 1.97 -15.47
CA ASN A 143 -14.71 2.36 -16.88
C ASN A 143 -13.46 2.06 -17.73
N GLN A 144 -12.73 0.99 -17.42
CA GLN A 144 -11.50 0.64 -18.14
C GLN A 144 -11.76 -0.47 -19.16
N PRO A 145 -11.11 -0.42 -20.33
CA PRO A 145 -11.22 -1.49 -21.33
C PRO A 145 -10.64 -2.80 -20.79
N GLU A 146 -11.12 -3.95 -21.27
CA GLU A 146 -10.73 -5.28 -20.77
C GLU A 146 -9.21 -5.55 -20.79
N LYS A 147 -8.47 -4.87 -21.68
CA LYS A 147 -7.01 -5.01 -21.82
C LYS A 147 -6.19 -4.07 -20.92
N SER A 148 -6.84 -3.19 -20.17
CA SER A 148 -6.17 -2.28 -19.26
C SER A 148 -5.56 -3.02 -18.09
N LYS A 149 -4.35 -2.62 -17.70
CA LYS A 149 -3.66 -3.17 -16.54
C LYS A 149 -4.17 -2.47 -15.28
N LEU A 150 -5.16 -3.06 -14.62
CA LEU A 150 -5.59 -2.61 -13.30
C LEU A 150 -4.50 -2.92 -12.26
N THR A 151 -4.11 -1.91 -11.49
CA THR A 151 -3.31 -2.12 -10.28
C THR A 151 -4.21 -2.53 -9.13
N LEU A 152 -3.70 -3.39 -8.25
CA LEU A 152 -4.38 -3.88 -7.05
C LEU A 152 -3.57 -3.52 -5.82
N PRO A 153 -4.22 -3.40 -4.65
CA PRO A 153 -5.67 -3.52 -4.42
C PRO A 153 -6.47 -2.29 -4.89
N ARG A 154 -7.80 -2.41 -4.95
CA ARG A 154 -8.73 -1.29 -5.13
C ARG A 154 -9.75 -1.28 -4.01
N VAL A 155 -9.89 -0.13 -3.34
CA VAL A 155 -10.71 0.00 -2.12
C VAL A 155 -11.83 1.00 -2.31
N PHE A 156 -13.01 0.61 -1.87
CA PHE A 156 -14.21 1.43 -1.80
C PHE A 156 -14.72 1.43 -0.36
N ILE A 157 -15.14 2.58 0.13
CA ILE A 157 -15.65 2.74 1.50
C ILE A 157 -16.97 3.48 1.41
N GLY A 158 -18.04 2.86 1.89
CA GLY A 158 -19.39 3.44 1.83
C GLY A 158 -19.76 3.82 0.40
N GLY A 159 -19.67 2.85 -0.51
CA GLY A 159 -19.96 3.03 -1.94
C GLY A 159 -18.93 3.84 -2.75
N ARG A 160 -18.11 4.69 -2.13
CA ARG A 160 -17.19 5.61 -2.83
C ARG A 160 -15.79 5.02 -3.01
N TYR A 161 -15.19 5.26 -4.18
CA TYR A 161 -13.80 4.87 -4.43
C TYR A 161 -12.81 5.69 -3.60
N VAL A 162 -11.90 5.01 -2.91
CA VAL A 162 -10.89 5.64 -2.02
C VAL A 162 -9.50 5.61 -2.64
N GLY A 163 -9.12 4.53 -3.33
CA GLY A 163 -7.80 4.42 -3.93
C GLY A 163 -7.24 3.01 -3.99
N GLY A 164 -5.94 2.93 -4.26
CA GLY A 164 -5.14 1.70 -4.22
C GLY A 164 -4.26 1.62 -2.96
N ALA A 165 -3.14 0.91 -3.07
CA ALA A 165 -2.24 0.64 -1.94
C ALA A 165 -1.73 1.93 -1.29
N GLU A 166 -1.14 2.79 -2.10
CA GLU A 166 -0.43 4.00 -1.65
C GLU A 166 -1.41 4.98 -0.98
N GLU A 167 -2.58 5.19 -1.59
CA GLU A 167 -3.58 6.11 -1.06
C GLU A 167 -4.14 5.64 0.29
N VAL A 168 -4.43 4.34 0.41
CA VAL A 168 -4.95 3.77 1.66
C VAL A 168 -3.89 3.81 2.76
N ARG A 169 -2.61 3.52 2.45
CA ARG A 169 -1.53 3.64 3.43
C ARG A 169 -1.37 5.08 3.92
N ARG A 170 -1.34 6.04 3.00
CA ARG A 170 -1.25 7.47 3.34
C ARG A 170 -2.41 7.93 4.24
N LEU A 171 -3.64 7.52 3.92
CA LEU A 171 -4.83 7.83 4.73
C LEU A 171 -4.79 7.15 6.11
N HIS A 172 -4.21 5.95 6.20
CA HIS A 172 -4.03 5.26 7.47
C HIS A 172 -3.00 5.97 8.35
N GLU A 173 -1.85 6.33 7.78
CA GLU A 173 -0.76 7.03 8.47
C GLU A 173 -1.17 8.44 8.93
N SER A 174 -1.98 9.16 8.12
CA SER A 174 -2.51 10.48 8.51
C SER A 174 -3.68 10.40 9.51
N GLY A 175 -4.22 9.21 9.76
CA GLY A 175 -5.40 8.99 10.61
C GLY A 175 -6.74 9.38 9.96
N GLU A 176 -6.73 9.87 8.72
CA GLU A 176 -7.95 10.27 8.00
C GLU A 176 -8.83 9.09 7.60
N LEU A 177 -8.25 7.90 7.41
CA LEU A 177 -8.98 6.68 7.08
C LEU A 177 -10.09 6.38 8.11
N LYS A 178 -9.87 6.73 9.39
CA LYS A 178 -10.87 6.59 10.45
C LYS A 178 -12.13 7.41 10.20
N LYS A 179 -12.01 8.57 9.53
CA LYS A 179 -13.15 9.44 9.18
C LYS A 179 -14.04 8.78 8.13
N TYR A 180 -13.44 8.13 7.13
CA TYR A 180 -14.18 7.40 6.08
C TYR A 180 -14.91 6.18 6.63
N ILE A 181 -14.30 5.49 7.60
CA ILE A 181 -14.86 4.27 8.20
C ILE A 181 -15.92 4.58 9.26
N LYS A 182 -15.98 5.83 9.75
CA LYS A 182 -16.91 6.24 10.80
C LYS A 182 -18.36 6.02 10.34
N GLY A 183 -19.13 5.29 11.16
CA GLY A 183 -20.55 5.02 10.89
C GLY A 183 -20.82 3.71 10.15
N LEU A 184 -19.78 2.99 9.70
CA LEU A 184 -19.94 1.65 9.15
C LEU A 184 -20.25 0.62 10.26
N PRO A 185 -21.05 -0.41 9.95
CA PRO A 185 -21.35 -1.48 10.89
C PRO A 185 -20.08 -2.23 11.30
N ALA A 186 -20.03 -2.61 12.58
CA ALA A 186 -18.96 -3.43 13.11
C ALA A 186 -18.95 -4.81 12.44
N ALA A 187 -17.75 -5.38 12.26
CA ALA A 187 -17.60 -6.76 11.82
C ALA A 187 -18.16 -7.71 12.87
N GLN A 188 -18.79 -8.80 12.43
CA GLN A 188 -19.06 -9.93 13.32
C GLN A 188 -17.74 -10.48 13.87
N ALA A 189 -17.76 -10.89 15.14
CA ALA A 189 -16.60 -11.47 15.78
C ALA A 189 -16.29 -12.86 15.19
N GLY A 190 -15.01 -13.13 14.96
CA GLY A 190 -14.55 -14.42 14.45
C GLY A 190 -14.55 -14.54 12.93
N THR A 191 -14.18 -15.72 12.44
CA THR A 191 -14.25 -16.10 11.03
C THR A 191 -15.45 -17.02 10.81
N CYS A 192 -16.00 -17.03 9.60
CA CYS A 192 -17.09 -17.96 9.28
C CYS A 192 -16.62 -19.42 9.44
N GLU A 193 -17.28 -20.19 10.30
CA GLU A 193 -16.96 -21.61 10.55
C GLU A 193 -17.06 -22.48 9.30
N ALA A 194 -17.97 -22.14 8.37
CA ALA A 194 -18.19 -22.93 7.16
C ALA A 194 -17.10 -22.72 6.09
N CYS A 195 -16.57 -21.51 5.96
CA CYS A 195 -15.62 -21.17 4.90
C CYS A 195 -14.27 -20.64 5.40
N GLY A 196 -14.02 -20.61 6.71
CA GLY A 196 -12.77 -20.08 7.30
C GLY A 196 -12.49 -18.61 6.97
N GLY A 197 -13.50 -17.84 6.55
CA GLY A 197 -13.31 -16.47 6.06
C GLY A 197 -12.90 -16.35 4.59
N TYR A 198 -12.83 -17.43 3.82
CA TYR A 198 -12.55 -17.40 2.38
C TYR A 198 -13.76 -16.98 1.52
N ARG A 199 -14.97 -16.94 2.12
CA ARG A 199 -16.25 -16.57 1.48
C ARG A 199 -16.73 -17.47 0.35
N PHE A 200 -15.95 -18.50 0.01
CA PHE A 200 -16.28 -19.54 -0.95
C PHE A 200 -16.07 -20.90 -0.32
N ILE A 201 -16.83 -21.89 -0.79
CA ILE A 201 -16.70 -23.31 -0.44
C ILE A 201 -16.70 -24.15 -1.72
N LEU A 202 -16.26 -25.41 -1.63
CA LEU A 202 -16.31 -26.33 -2.75
C LEU A 202 -17.76 -26.61 -3.16
N CYS A 203 -18.00 -26.71 -4.47
CA CYS A 203 -19.30 -27.10 -5.00
C CYS A 203 -19.64 -28.54 -4.60
N GLY A 204 -20.81 -28.75 -4.00
CA GLY A 204 -21.27 -30.09 -3.61
C GLY A 204 -21.66 -30.99 -4.78
N GLU A 205 -22.02 -30.43 -5.94
CA GLU A 205 -22.41 -31.23 -7.11
C GLU A 205 -21.21 -31.80 -7.87
N CYS A 206 -20.12 -31.03 -7.99
CA CYS A 206 -18.93 -31.45 -8.75
C CYS A 206 -17.69 -31.66 -7.88
N ASN A 207 -17.81 -31.49 -6.56
CA ASN A 207 -16.73 -31.60 -5.59
C ASN A 207 -15.50 -30.74 -5.96
N GLY A 208 -15.73 -29.55 -6.49
CA GLY A 208 -14.66 -28.63 -6.91
C GLY A 208 -14.04 -28.92 -8.28
N SER A 209 -14.39 -30.01 -8.95
CA SER A 209 -13.81 -30.34 -10.26
C SER A 209 -14.34 -29.49 -11.42
N HIS A 210 -15.45 -28.77 -11.20
CA HIS A 210 -16.24 -28.08 -12.22
C HIS A 210 -16.69 -29.02 -13.36
N LYS A 211 -16.69 -30.34 -13.15
CA LYS A 211 -17.09 -31.37 -14.12
C LYS A 211 -18.08 -32.35 -13.48
N CYS A 212 -19.20 -32.59 -14.17
CA CYS A 212 -20.21 -33.57 -13.78
C CYS A 212 -20.38 -34.60 -14.89
N TYR A 213 -20.47 -35.88 -14.55
CA TYR A 213 -20.75 -36.96 -15.51
C TYR A 213 -22.25 -37.26 -15.55
N LYS A 214 -22.80 -37.44 -16.76
CA LYS A 214 -24.16 -37.95 -16.98
C LYS A 214 -24.08 -39.10 -17.99
N ASP A 215 -24.59 -40.27 -17.63
CA ASP A 215 -24.42 -41.53 -18.40
C ASP A 215 -24.72 -41.40 -19.90
N LYS A 216 -25.77 -40.65 -20.27
CA LYS A 216 -26.18 -40.46 -21.68
C LYS A 216 -25.48 -39.29 -22.40
N CYS A 217 -24.66 -38.53 -21.69
CA CYS A 217 -24.25 -37.18 -22.08
C CYS A 217 -22.77 -36.87 -21.81
N GLY A 218 -22.02 -37.84 -21.27
CA GLY A 218 -20.61 -37.71 -20.93
C GLY A 218 -20.33 -36.70 -19.82
N PHE A 219 -19.09 -36.22 -19.75
CA PHE A 219 -18.69 -35.15 -18.85
C PHE A 219 -19.16 -33.80 -19.38
N ARG A 220 -19.72 -32.98 -18.48
CA ARG A 220 -20.14 -31.59 -18.76
C ARG A 220 -19.65 -30.68 -17.66
N SER A 221 -19.50 -29.40 -17.97
CA SER A 221 -19.18 -28.40 -16.95
C SER A 221 -20.33 -28.30 -15.93
N CYS A 222 -19.98 -28.18 -14.65
CA CYS A 222 -20.96 -27.94 -13.60
C CYS A 222 -21.56 -26.53 -13.78
N THR A 223 -22.87 -26.41 -13.66
CA THR A 223 -23.58 -25.12 -13.83
C THR A 223 -23.89 -24.42 -12.51
N SER A 224 -23.70 -25.13 -11.39
CA SER A 224 -24.00 -24.66 -10.04
C SER A 224 -22.82 -23.96 -9.36
N CYS A 225 -21.65 -23.90 -9.99
CA CYS A 225 -20.45 -23.27 -9.44
C CYS A 225 -19.73 -22.40 -10.46
N ASN A 226 -18.72 -21.67 -10.00
CA ASN A 226 -17.85 -20.91 -10.88
C ASN A 226 -16.79 -21.80 -11.55
N GLU A 227 -15.93 -21.18 -12.37
CA GLU A 227 -14.86 -21.83 -13.15
C GLU A 227 -13.87 -22.65 -12.30
N ASN A 228 -13.73 -22.31 -11.02
CA ASN A 228 -12.85 -22.96 -10.07
C ASN A 228 -13.55 -24.08 -9.27
N GLY A 229 -14.81 -24.40 -9.59
CA GLY A 229 -15.58 -25.38 -8.83
C GLY A 229 -16.06 -24.85 -7.48
N LEU A 230 -16.13 -23.53 -7.30
CA LEU A 230 -16.47 -22.88 -6.04
C LEU A 230 -17.87 -22.26 -6.07
N VAL A 231 -18.52 -22.25 -4.91
CA VAL A 231 -19.78 -21.53 -4.67
C VAL A 231 -19.59 -20.54 -3.53
N LYS A 232 -20.34 -19.44 -3.54
CA LYS A 232 -20.33 -18.49 -2.42
C LYS A 232 -20.80 -19.19 -1.15
N CYS A 233 -20.13 -18.93 -0.04
CA CYS A 233 -20.45 -19.53 1.25
C CYS A 233 -21.83 -19.04 1.71
N PRO A 234 -22.86 -19.91 1.83
CA PRO A 234 -24.21 -19.47 2.20
C PRO A 234 -24.27 -18.84 3.60
N SER A 235 -23.39 -19.29 4.51
CA SER A 235 -23.37 -18.82 5.90
C SER A 235 -22.87 -17.39 6.08
N CYS A 236 -22.12 -16.83 5.12
CA CYS A 236 -21.56 -15.48 5.25
C CYS A 236 -21.63 -14.63 3.96
N SER A 237 -22.25 -15.15 2.89
CA SER A 237 -22.54 -14.39 1.67
C SER A 237 -23.92 -13.74 1.70
N CYS A 238 -24.83 -14.21 2.57
CA CYS A 238 -26.00 -13.46 2.99
C CYS A 238 -25.61 -12.61 4.20
N ALA A 239 -25.22 -11.35 3.98
CA ALA A 239 -25.70 -10.35 4.92
C ALA A 239 -27.20 -10.21 4.60
N PRO A 240 -28.13 -10.56 5.52
CA PRO A 240 -29.52 -10.22 5.30
C PRO A 240 -29.60 -8.69 5.21
N PHE A 241 -30.32 -8.22 4.20
CA PHE A 241 -30.72 -6.83 4.06
C PHE A 241 -31.43 -6.33 5.32
#